data_AF-A0A6L7QGF4-F1
#
_entry.id   AF-A0A6L7QGF4-F1
#
_cell.length_a   1.000
_cell.length_b   1.000
_cell.length_c   1.000
_cell.angle_alpha   90.00
_cell.angle_beta   90.00
_cell.angle_gamma   90.00
#
_symmetry.space_group_name_H-M   'P 1'
#
loop_
_entity.id
_entity.type
_entity.pdbx_description
1 polymer ?
#
loop_
_entity_poly.entity_id
_entity_poly.type
_entity_poly.pdbx_seq_one_letter_code
_entity_poly.pdbx_strand_id
1 'polypeptide(L)' 'MTRPDHDEAEWKQILAFVEEYRGVAAATETAHEYAAQAQQCLKVLAPSPARAALERAVQLVVERNN' A
#
# COMPACT_ATOMS: atom_id res chain seq x y z
N MET A 1 12.07 37.90 -6.90
CA MET A 1 12.10 37.14 -5.64
C MET A 1 11.57 35.76 -5.98
N THR A 2 12.45 34.88 -6.41
CA THR A 2 12.11 33.55 -6.95
C THR A 2 13.23 32.65 -6.48
N ARG A 3 12.93 31.63 -5.68
CA ARG A 3 13.92 30.70 -5.13
C ARG A 3 13.75 29.38 -5.89
N PRO A 4 14.52 29.10 -6.95
CA PRO A 4 14.24 27.97 -7.84
C PRO A 4 15.08 26.72 -7.56
N ASP A 5 15.98 26.73 -6.59
CA ASP A 5 16.90 25.59 -6.33
C ASP A 5 16.51 24.73 -5.13
N HIS A 6 15.40 25.05 -4.45
CA HIS A 6 14.97 24.32 -3.26
C HIS A 6 14.24 23.01 -3.57
N ASP A 7 13.69 22.80 -4.77
CA ASP A 7 12.77 21.68 -4.97
C ASP A 7 13.46 20.33 -5.19
N GLU A 8 14.45 20.22 -6.08
CA GLU A 8 14.97 18.89 -6.46
C GLU A 8 15.91 18.28 -5.39
N ALA A 9 16.76 19.10 -4.78
CA ALA A 9 17.68 18.64 -3.74
C ALA A 9 16.93 18.24 -2.45
N GLU A 10 15.92 19.01 -2.07
CA GLU A 10 15.04 18.70 -0.94
C GLU A 10 14.21 17.45 -1.23
N TRP A 11 13.68 17.30 -2.44
CA TRP A 11 12.98 16.09 -2.85
C TRP A 11 13.86 14.84 -2.77
N LYS A 12 15.11 14.92 -3.22
CA LYS A 12 16.08 13.81 -3.09
C LYS A 12 16.36 13.46 -1.63
N GLN A 13 16.44 14.45 -0.74
CA GLN A 13 16.61 14.20 0.70
C GLN A 13 15.39 13.49 1.30
N ILE A 14 14.17 13.88 0.91
CA ILE A 14 12.94 13.22 1.35
C ILE A 14 12.92 11.76 0.87
N LEU A 15 13.25 11.50 -0.40
CA LEU A 15 13.32 10.13 -0.92
C LEU A 15 14.37 9.29 -0.19
N ALA A 16 15.56 9.85 0.05
CA ALA A 16 16.62 9.19 0.81
C ALA A 16 16.19 8.87 2.25
N PHE A 17 15.51 9.81 2.91
CA PHE A 17 14.94 9.60 4.24
C PHE A 17 13.88 8.48 4.24
N VAL A 18 12.94 8.50 3.29
CA VAL A 18 11.90 7.46 3.19
C VAL A 18 12.54 6.08 2.95
N GLU A 19 13.58 6.00 2.13
CA GLU A 19 14.32 4.76 1.87
C GLU A 19 15.11 4.29 3.10
N GLU A 20 15.87 5.20 3.74
CA GLU A 20 16.67 4.92 4.95
C GLU A 20 15.82 4.33 6.07
N TYR A 21 14.63 4.90 6.29
CA TYR A 21 13.69 4.43 7.31
C TYR A 21 12.69 3.39 6.79
N ARG A 22 12.90 2.88 5.57
CA ARG A 22 12.08 1.82 4.94
C ARG A 22 10.58 2.14 4.91
N GLY A 23 10.21 3.41 4.76
CA GLY A 23 8.83 3.88 4.86
C GLY A 23 7.89 3.23 3.84
N VAL A 24 8.36 3.03 2.60
CA VAL A 24 7.59 2.31 1.57
C VAL A 24 7.38 0.84 1.97
N ALA A 25 8.43 0.17 2.45
CA ALA A 25 8.32 -1.22 2.86
C ALA A 25 7.35 -1.40 4.05
N ALA A 26 7.40 -0.52 5.05
CA ALA A 26 6.49 -0.54 6.19
C ALA A 26 5.02 -0.28 5.77
N ALA A 27 4.80 0.65 4.85
CA ALA A 27 3.47 0.90 4.29
C ALA A 27 2.93 -0.30 3.50
N THR A 28 3.80 -0.96 2.72
CA THR A 28 3.47 -2.19 1.99
C THR A 28 3.11 -3.32 2.94
N GLU A 29 3.92 -3.57 3.98
CA GLU A 29 3.64 -4.58 5.00
C GLU A 29 2.29 -4.33 5.69
N THR A 30 2.04 -3.08 6.08
CA THR A 30 0.74 -2.66 6.66
C THR A 30 -0.42 -2.94 5.71
N ALA A 31 -0.26 -2.65 4.41
CA ALA A 31 -1.29 -2.95 3.41
C ALA A 31 -1.57 -4.46 3.29
N HIS A 32 -0.52 -5.29 3.36
CA HIS A 32 -0.67 -6.75 3.39
C HIS A 32 -1.41 -7.24 4.65
N GLU A 33 -1.12 -6.67 5.82
CA GLU A 33 -1.80 -7.01 7.07
C GLU A 33 -3.31 -6.72 6.99
N TYR A 34 -3.69 -5.52 6.52
CA TYR A 34 -5.10 -5.17 6.34
C TYR A 34 -5.79 -6.07 5.30
N ALA A 35 -5.13 -6.42 4.21
CA ALA A 35 -5.68 -7.36 3.24
C ALA A 35 -5.88 -8.76 3.84
N ALA A 36 -4.92 -9.26 4.62
CA ALA A 36 -5.08 -10.52 5.34
C ALA A 36 -6.27 -10.46 6.30
N GLN A 37 -6.44 -9.35 7.04
CA GLN A 37 -7.59 -9.16 7.92
C GLN A 37 -8.91 -9.14 7.15
N ALA A 38 -8.98 -8.42 6.02
CA ALA A 38 -10.15 -8.38 5.16
C ALA A 38 -10.53 -9.78 4.64
N GLN A 39 -9.54 -10.59 4.23
CA GLN A 39 -9.77 -11.99 3.84
C GLN A 39 -10.35 -12.82 4.97
N GLN A 40 -9.91 -12.63 6.22
CA GLN A 40 -10.50 -13.31 7.37
C GLN A 40 -11.95 -12.89 7.59
N CYS A 41 -12.26 -11.59 7.49
CA CYS A 41 -13.63 -11.09 7.61
C CYS A 41 -14.56 -11.70 6.56
N LEU A 42 -14.10 -11.93 5.33
CA LEU A 42 -14.93 -12.54 4.27
C LEU A 42 -15.29 -14.01 4.54
N LYS A 43 -14.55 -14.71 5.41
CA LYS A 43 -14.82 -16.13 5.71
C LYS A 43 -16.15 -16.36 6.42
N VAL A 44 -16.70 -15.37 7.13
CA VAL A 44 -18.00 -15.49 7.81
C VAL A 44 -19.17 -15.48 6.80
N LEU A 45 -18.94 -14.99 5.59
CA LEU A 45 -19.94 -14.96 4.53
C LEU A 45 -20.05 -16.32 3.87
N ALA A 46 -21.28 -16.74 3.55
CA ALA A 46 -21.50 -17.96 2.78
C ALA A 46 -20.78 -17.90 1.42
N PRO A 47 -20.24 -19.02 0.92
CA PRO A 47 -19.63 -19.08 -0.40
C PRO A 47 -20.61 -18.58 -1.48
N SER A 48 -20.17 -17.62 -2.28
CA SER A 48 -20.97 -17.02 -3.34
C SER A 48 -20.07 -16.33 -4.38
N PRO A 49 -20.56 -16.08 -5.61
CA PRO A 49 -19.82 -15.30 -6.60
C PRO A 49 -19.45 -13.90 -6.08
N ALA A 50 -20.32 -13.28 -5.28
CA ALA A 50 -20.07 -11.97 -4.68
C ALA A 50 -18.91 -12.02 -3.67
N ARG A 51 -18.88 -13.04 -2.81
CA ARG A 51 -17.75 -13.26 -1.89
C ARG A 51 -16.44 -13.46 -2.67
N ALA A 52 -16.44 -14.27 -3.73
CA ALA A 52 -15.25 -14.49 -4.56
C ALA A 52 -14.77 -13.20 -5.26
N ALA A 53 -15.69 -12.33 -5.67
CA ALA A 53 -15.34 -11.03 -6.24
C ALA A 53 -14.67 -10.11 -5.20
N LEU A 54 -15.17 -10.11 -3.96
CA LEU A 54 -14.56 -9.36 -2.85
C LEU A 54 -13.16 -9.90 -2.49
N GLU A 55 -12.98 -11.22 -2.45
CA GLU A 55 -11.67 -11.85 -2.20
C GLU A 55 -10.64 -11.43 -3.26
N ARG A 56 -11.03 -11.40 -4.55
CA ARG A 56 -10.18 -10.89 -5.64
C ARG A 56 -9.89 -9.40 -5.54
N ALA A 57 -10.87 -8.59 -5.16
CA ALA A 57 -10.67 -7.16 -4.99
C ALA A 57 -9.62 -6.86 -3.90
N VAL A 58 -9.65 -7.62 -2.80
CA VAL A 58 -8.65 -7.50 -1.71
C VAL A 58 -7.25 -7.86 -2.19
N GLN A 59 -7.09 -8.91 -3.02
CA GLN A 59 -5.80 -9.27 -3.61
C GLN A 59 -5.28 -8.17 -4.54
N LEU A 60 -6.14 -7.65 -5.42
CA LEU A 60 -5.76 -6.62 -6.39
C LEU A 60 -5.26 -5.32 -5.74
N VAL A 61 -5.82 -4.91 -4.60
CA VAL A 61 -5.40 -3.68 -3.91
C VAL A 61 -3.95 -3.74 -3.46
N VAL A 62 -3.45 -4.92 -3.11
CA VAL A 62 -2.08 -5.09 -2.59
C VAL A 62 -1.10 -5.51 -3.68
N GLU A 63 -1.55 -6.28 -4.67
CA GLU A 63 -0.71 -6.75 -5.78
C GLU A 63 -0.50 -5.69 -6.88
N ARG A 64 -1.28 -4.60 -6.90
CA ARG A 64 -1.20 -3.55 -7.94
C ARG A 64 0.19 -2.89 -8.08
N ASN A 65 1.04 -3.01 -7.06
CA ASN A 65 2.37 -2.41 -7.02
C ASN A 65 3.52 -3.43 -7.25
N ASN A 66 3.21 -4.66 -7.66
CA ASN A 66 4.19 -5.68 -8.09
C ASN A 66 4.36 -5.69 -9.62
#